data_AF-A0A397RYR2-F1
#
_entry.id   AF-A0A397RYR2-F1
#
_cell.length_a   1.000
_cell.length_b   1.000
_cell.length_c   1.000
_cell.angle_alpha   90.00
_cell.angle_beta   90.00
_cell.angle_gamma   90.00
#
_symmetry.space_group_name_H-M   'P 1'
#
loop_
_entity.id
_entity.type
_entity.pdbx_description
1 polymer ?
#
loop_
_entity_poly.entity_id
_entity_poly.type
_entity_poly.pdbx_seq_one_letter_code
_entity_poly.pdbx_strand_id
1 'polypeptide(L)'
;MVDEQEIGKERYETLAKVGNLFKYQLQDLQENGISVNDVHWPIEFFFSDDWKFMYNIMGLSAPNSKYFCLYCDCEASIRWNMDLRWPINKNTKCQKKPSLFPVIKQENYIPDELHLLLRISDVLMEFKIK
;
A
#
# COMPACT_ATOMS: atom_id res chain seq x y z
N MET A 1 13.82 -10.98 30.80
CA MET A 1 12.66 -11.70 30.26
C MET A 1 12.55 -11.30 28.80
N VAL A 2 13.28 -12.03 27.95
CA VAL A 2 13.12 -11.95 26.50
C VAL A 2 12.36 -13.21 26.11
N ASP A 3 11.56 -13.06 25.07
CA ASP A 3 10.94 -14.09 24.25
C ASP A 3 9.54 -14.59 24.64
N GLU A 4 8.55 -13.80 24.22
CA GLU A 4 7.32 -14.34 23.64
C GLU A 4 7.17 -13.78 22.21
N GLN A 5 7.77 -14.49 21.25
CA GLN A 5 7.19 -14.73 19.93
C GLN A 5 7.01 -13.50 19.02
N GLU A 6 8.12 -12.97 18.50
CA GLU A 6 8.13 -12.10 17.30
C GLU A 6 7.92 -12.93 16.00
N ILE A 7 6.83 -13.69 15.93
CA ILE A 7 6.37 -14.31 14.68
C ILE A 7 5.34 -13.37 14.04
N GLY A 8 5.81 -12.58 13.08
CA GLY A 8 5.05 -12.08 11.91
C GLY A 8 3.60 -11.65 12.14
N LYS A 9 3.35 -10.68 13.02
CA LYS A 9 2.10 -9.90 12.97
C LYS A 9 2.47 -8.49 12.55
N GLU A 10 2.30 -8.17 11.27
CA GLU A 10 2.38 -6.81 10.69
C GLU A 10 1.35 -5.89 11.39
N ARG A 11 1.66 -5.47 12.62
CA ARG A 11 0.82 -4.58 13.40
C ARG A 11 1.15 -3.17 12.98
N TYR A 12 0.11 -2.45 12.55
CA TYR A 12 0.21 -1.03 12.23
C TYR A 12 0.98 -0.25 13.30
N GLU A 13 0.72 -0.47 14.59
CA GLU A 13 1.39 0.28 15.67
C GLU A 13 2.90 0.04 15.72
N THR A 14 3.35 -1.18 15.42
CA THR A 14 4.78 -1.50 15.34
C THR A 14 5.39 -0.84 14.11
N LEU A 15 4.73 -0.96 12.96
CA LEU A 15 5.18 -0.33 11.71
C LEU A 15 5.21 1.20 11.83
N ALA A 16 4.25 1.81 12.53
CA ALA A 16 4.22 3.24 12.75
C ALA A 16 5.40 3.73 13.59
N LYS A 17 5.80 2.97 14.61
CA LYS A 17 7.01 3.28 15.40
C LYS A 17 8.25 3.25 14.52
N VAL A 18 8.42 2.21 13.72
CA VAL A 18 9.57 2.07 12.81
C VAL A 18 9.55 3.14 11.72
N GLY A 19 8.41 3.38 11.08
CA GLY A 19 8.25 4.40 10.04
C GLY A 19 8.57 5.81 10.56
N ASN A 20 8.21 6.13 11.81
CA ASN A 20 8.55 7.40 12.43
C ASN A 20 10.07 7.60 12.61
N LEU A 21 10.87 6.54 12.73
CA LEU A 21 12.33 6.67 12.85
C LEU A 21 12.96 7.29 11.59
N PHE A 22 12.46 6.91 10.42
CA PHE A 22 13.01 7.34 9.13
C PHE A 22 12.21 8.46 8.48
N LYS A 23 11.05 8.84 9.05
CA LYS A 23 10.14 9.83 8.47
C LYS A 23 10.83 11.13 8.07
N TYR A 24 11.63 11.70 8.96
CA TYR A 24 12.32 12.97 8.68
C TYR A 24 13.39 12.83 7.60
N GLN A 25 14.12 11.70 7.58
CA GLN A 25 15.14 11.44 6.57
C GLN A 25 14.52 11.24 5.18
N LEU A 26 13.39 10.54 5.11
CA LEU A 26 12.66 10.38 3.85
C LEU A 26 12.07 11.69 3.35
N GLN A 27 11.53 12.52 4.26
CA GLN A 27 11.00 13.83 3.89
C GLN A 27 12.12 14.76 3.40
N ASP A 28 13.25 14.80 4.09
CA ASP A 28 14.43 15.57 3.68
C ASP A 28 14.93 15.15 2.30
N LEU A 29 15.05 13.85 2.04
CA LEU A 29 15.43 13.34 0.72
C LEU A 29 14.43 13.74 -0.38
N GLN A 30 13.13 13.70 -0.09
CA GLN A 30 12.10 14.10 -1.06
C GLN A 30 12.17 15.60 -1.37
N GLU A 31 12.33 16.44 -0.35
CA GLU A 31 12.31 17.91 -0.49
C GLU A 31 13.62 18.44 -1.06
N ASN A 32 14.76 17.91 -0.58
CA ASN A 32 16.08 18.44 -0.85
C ASN A 32 16.89 17.61 -1.85
N GLY A 33 16.47 16.38 -2.18
CA GLY A 33 17.19 15.52 -3.11
C GLY A 33 18.58 15.11 -2.63
N ILE A 34 19.46 14.76 -3.56
CA ILE A 34 20.86 14.39 -3.28
C ILE A 34 21.77 15.19 -4.22
N SER A 35 22.80 15.84 -3.68
CA SER A 35 23.80 16.57 -4.47
C SER A 35 25.13 15.80 -4.51
N VAL A 36 25.60 15.46 -5.71
CA VAL A 36 26.89 14.76 -5.92
C VAL A 36 27.64 15.45 -7.05
N ASN A 37 28.89 15.87 -6.80
CA ASN A 37 29.75 16.55 -7.78
C ASN A 37 29.06 17.75 -8.46
N ASP A 38 28.44 18.63 -7.67
CA ASP A 38 27.68 19.79 -8.13
C ASP A 38 26.43 19.48 -8.99
N VAL A 39 26.05 18.21 -9.12
CA VAL A 39 24.79 17.78 -9.77
C VAL A 39 23.74 17.47 -8.71
N HIS A 40 22.58 18.12 -8.83
CA HIS A 40 21.42 17.89 -7.97
C HIS A 40 20.49 16.82 -8.57
N TRP A 41 20.14 15.83 -7.75
CA TRP A 41 19.27 14.72 -8.10
C TRP A 41 17.99 14.78 -7.26
N PRO A 42 16.82 15.10 -7.86
CA PRO A 42 15.56 15.01 -7.16
C PRO A 42 15.21 13.54 -6.86
N ILE A 43 14.56 13.29 -5.73
CA ILE A 43 14.16 11.95 -5.31
C ILE A 43 12.65 11.81 -5.34
N GLU A 44 12.17 10.77 -6.02
CA GLU A 44 10.78 10.33 -5.97
C GLU A 44 10.72 8.90 -5.42
N PHE A 45 9.90 8.70 -4.39
CA PHE A 45 9.74 7.40 -3.76
C PHE A 45 8.60 6.62 -4.38
N PHE A 46 8.85 5.33 -4.57
CA PHE A 46 7.88 4.30 -4.92
C PHE A 46 7.93 3.21 -3.86
N PHE A 47 6.77 2.63 -3.55
CA PHE A 47 6.67 1.56 -2.58
C PHE A 47 5.94 0.37 -3.20
N SER A 48 6.53 -0.82 -3.08
CA SER A 48 5.93 -2.06 -3.54
C SER A 48 6.02 -3.15 -2.49
N ASP A 49 4.89 -3.81 -2.26
CA ASP A 49 4.79 -4.94 -1.34
C ASP A 49 3.49 -5.73 -1.60
N ASP A 50 3.30 -6.82 -0.86
CA ASP A 50 2.08 -7.59 -0.87
C ASP A 50 0.87 -6.74 -0.44
N TRP A 51 -0.31 -7.10 -0.95
CA TRP A 51 -1.52 -6.31 -0.77
C TRP A 51 -1.90 -6.13 0.71
N LYS A 52 -1.71 -7.16 1.56
CA LYS A 52 -2.01 -7.07 2.99
C LYS A 52 -1.10 -6.04 3.67
N PHE A 53 0.18 -6.02 3.33
CA PHE A 53 1.11 -5.01 3.83
C PHE A 53 0.71 -3.61 3.36
N MET A 54 0.30 -3.46 2.09
CA MET A 54 -0.18 -2.18 1.55
C MET A 54 -1.35 -1.59 2.34
N TYR A 55 -2.36 -2.39 2.71
CA TYR A 55 -3.48 -1.89 3.53
C TYR A 55 -3.00 -1.33 4.87
N ASN A 56 -2.04 -2.02 5.50
CA ASN A 56 -1.48 -1.60 6.77
C ASN A 56 -0.76 -0.25 6.64
N ILE A 57 0.18 -0.12 5.71
CA ILE A 57 0.97 1.12 5.57
C ILE A 57 0.16 2.30 5.06
N MET A 58 -0.85 2.07 4.22
CA MET A 58 -1.75 3.12 3.72
C MET A 58 -2.82 3.51 4.75
N GLY A 59 -2.91 2.80 5.87
CA GLY A 59 -3.90 3.05 6.92
C GLY A 59 -5.34 2.72 6.50
N LEU A 60 -5.50 1.82 5.53
CA LEU A 60 -6.77 1.38 4.99
C LEU A 60 -7.33 0.19 5.79
N SER A 61 -8.63 -0.05 5.66
CA SER A 61 -9.25 -1.24 6.26
C SER A 61 -9.03 -2.48 5.39
N ALA A 62 -9.20 -3.66 5.99
CA ALA A 62 -8.79 -4.95 5.41
C ALA A 62 -9.32 -5.23 3.98
N PRO A 63 -8.66 -6.15 3.23
CA PRO A 63 -9.04 -6.49 1.86
C PRO A 63 -10.48 -6.99 1.67
N ASN A 64 -11.12 -7.47 2.73
CA ASN A 64 -12.51 -7.94 2.71
C ASN A 64 -13.55 -6.85 3.02
N SER A 65 -13.12 -5.58 3.10
CA SER A 65 -14.01 -4.46 3.37
C SER A 65 -14.94 -4.14 2.20
N LYS A 66 -15.99 -3.37 2.49
CA LYS A 66 -16.95 -2.89 1.49
C LYS A 66 -16.27 -2.10 0.37
N TYR A 67 -15.25 -1.31 0.72
CA TYR A 67 -14.45 -0.49 -0.19
C TYR A 67 -13.02 -1.02 -0.17
N PHE A 68 -12.80 -2.12 -0.88
CA PHE A 68 -11.53 -2.85 -0.84
C PHE A 68 -10.42 -2.20 -1.67
N CYS A 69 -10.73 -1.56 -2.81
CA CYS A 69 -9.68 -1.08 -3.71
C CYS A 69 -8.72 -0.09 -3.04
N LEU A 70 -7.42 -0.21 -3.32
CA LEU A 70 -6.41 0.71 -2.74
C LEU A 70 -6.54 2.13 -3.29
N TYR A 71 -7.05 2.28 -4.52
CA TYR A 71 -6.94 3.50 -5.29
C TYR A 71 -8.23 4.27 -5.52
N CYS A 72 -9.38 3.63 -5.30
CA CYS A 72 -10.67 4.25 -5.57
C CYS A 72 -11.74 3.76 -4.60
N ASP A 73 -12.82 4.53 -4.51
CA ASP A 73 -13.98 4.23 -3.66
C ASP A 73 -14.95 3.21 -4.29
N CYS A 74 -14.43 2.23 -5.04
CA CYS A 74 -15.27 1.20 -5.64
C CYS A 74 -15.84 0.25 -4.57
N GLU A 75 -17.14 0.00 -4.66
CA GLU A 75 -17.82 -0.89 -3.73
C GLU A 75 -17.76 -2.35 -4.23
N ALA A 76 -17.44 -3.27 -3.33
CA ALA A 76 -17.28 -4.68 -3.64
C ALA A 76 -18.51 -5.30 -4.33
N SER A 77 -19.73 -4.89 -3.97
CA SER A 77 -20.99 -5.43 -4.51
C SER A 77 -21.23 -5.09 -5.99
N ILE A 78 -20.68 -3.97 -6.47
CA ILE A 78 -20.88 -3.43 -7.82
C ILE A 78 -19.59 -3.41 -8.65
N ARG A 79 -18.50 -4.02 -8.14
CA ARG A 79 -17.18 -4.05 -8.78
C ARG A 79 -17.17 -4.66 -10.18
N TRP A 80 -18.18 -5.46 -10.51
CA TRP A 80 -18.34 -6.12 -11.81
C TRP A 80 -18.96 -5.21 -12.88
N ASN A 81 -19.56 -4.09 -12.48
CA ASN A 81 -20.25 -3.20 -13.39
C ASN A 81 -19.24 -2.27 -14.12
N MET A 82 -19.01 -2.56 -15.40
CA MET A 82 -18.07 -1.84 -16.27
C MET A 82 -18.61 -0.51 -16.81
N ASP A 83 -19.91 -0.23 -16.65
CA ASP A 83 -20.51 1.06 -17.02
C ASP A 83 -20.17 2.16 -16.00
N LEU A 84 -19.79 1.75 -14.79
CA LEU A 84 -19.37 2.65 -13.72
C LEU A 84 -17.89 2.99 -13.88
N ARG A 85 -17.56 4.27 -13.70
CA ARG A 85 -16.18 4.76 -13.67
C ARG A 85 -15.82 5.19 -12.26
N TRP A 86 -14.73 4.63 -11.75
CA TRP A 86 -14.18 4.97 -10.45
C TRP A 86 -12.91 5.80 -10.66
N PRO A 87 -12.89 7.09 -10.29
CA PRO A 87 -11.68 7.88 -10.40
C PRO A 87 -10.57 7.30 -9.52
N ILE A 88 -9.37 7.20 -10.07
CA ILE A 88 -8.16 6.76 -9.37
C ILE A 88 -7.57 8.00 -8.70
N ASN A 89 -8.05 8.33 -7.51
CA ASN A 89 -7.62 9.52 -6.78
C ASN A 89 -7.24 9.18 -5.34
N LYS A 90 -8.06 8.38 -4.65
CA LYS A 90 -7.79 7.74 -3.37
C LYS A 90 -9.01 6.91 -2.93
N ASN A 91 -8.80 5.88 -2.13
CA ASN A 91 -9.89 5.31 -1.32
C ASN A 91 -10.08 6.14 -0.03
N THR A 92 -11.11 6.98 -0.02
CA THR A 92 -11.47 7.82 1.12
C THR A 92 -12.41 7.10 2.09
N LYS A 93 -13.18 6.12 1.59
CA LYS A 93 -14.22 5.45 2.37
C LYS A 93 -13.71 4.33 3.27
N CYS A 94 -12.47 3.91 3.08
CA CYS A 94 -11.83 2.82 3.80
C CYS A 94 -10.70 3.27 4.74
N GLN A 95 -10.37 4.56 4.75
CA GLN A 95 -9.27 5.10 5.56
C GLN A 95 -9.65 5.11 7.04
N LYS A 96 -8.89 4.37 7.86
CA LYS A 96 -9.09 4.29 9.32
C LYS A 96 -7.93 4.89 10.11
N LYS A 97 -6.74 4.94 9.49
CA LYS A 97 -5.50 5.39 10.10
C LYS A 97 -4.74 6.31 9.12
N PRO A 98 -3.81 7.14 9.61
CA PRO A 98 -2.92 7.89 8.72
C PRO A 98 -2.01 6.94 7.94
N SER A 99 -1.54 7.36 6.76
CA SER A 99 -0.48 6.64 6.04
C SER A 99 0.82 6.74 6.83
N LEU A 100 1.58 5.65 6.87
CA LEU A 100 2.88 5.59 7.54
C LEU A 100 3.95 6.38 6.79
N PHE A 101 3.84 6.45 5.46
CA PHE A 101 4.78 7.16 4.60
C PHE A 101 4.04 8.23 3.78
N PRO A 102 3.72 9.40 4.40
CA PRO A 102 3.01 10.47 3.72
C PRO A 102 3.83 11.11 2.59
N VAL A 103 5.15 10.88 2.56
CA VAL A 103 6.06 11.33 1.50
C VAL A 103 5.75 10.62 0.17
N ILE A 104 5.25 9.38 0.23
CA ILE A 104 4.97 8.58 -0.97
C ILE A 104 3.57 8.95 -1.44
N LYS A 105 3.46 9.40 -2.69
CA LYS A 105 2.17 9.70 -3.31
C LYS A 105 1.35 8.43 -3.47
N GLN A 106 0.03 8.56 -3.48
CA GLN A 106 -0.87 7.42 -3.53
C GLN A 106 -0.65 6.56 -4.80
N GLU A 107 -0.46 7.21 -5.93
CA GLU A 107 -0.17 6.59 -7.23
C GLU A 107 1.17 5.84 -7.26
N ASN A 108 2.07 6.11 -6.32
CA ASN A 108 3.39 5.49 -6.24
C ASN A 108 3.42 4.26 -5.32
N TYR A 109 2.26 3.86 -4.76
CA TYR A 109 2.08 2.56 -4.11
C TYR A 109 1.69 1.52 -5.16
N ILE A 110 2.57 0.56 -5.42
CA ILE A 110 2.44 -0.43 -6.49
C ILE A 110 2.35 -1.82 -5.85
N PRO A 111 1.25 -2.56 -6.00
CA PRO A 111 1.15 -3.92 -5.51
C PRO A 111 2.19 -4.81 -6.18
N ASP A 112 2.71 -5.76 -5.41
CA ASP A 112 3.56 -6.81 -5.95
C ASP A 112 2.84 -7.55 -7.10
N GLU A 113 3.41 -7.41 -8.30
CA GLU A 113 2.87 -7.98 -9.54
C GLU A 113 2.89 -9.52 -9.54
N LEU A 114 3.90 -10.13 -8.93
CA LEU A 114 4.01 -11.58 -8.83
C LEU A 114 2.92 -12.14 -7.92
N HIS A 115 2.72 -11.53 -6.75
CA HIS A 115 1.62 -11.90 -5.86
C HIS A 115 0.24 -11.73 -6.51
N LEU A 116 0.06 -10.65 -7.28
CA LEU A 116 -1.18 -10.43 -8.04
C LEU A 116 -1.40 -11.52 -9.10
N LEU A 117 -0.35 -11.84 -9.86
CA LEU A 117 -0.40 -12.89 -10.89
C LEU A 117 -0.75 -14.25 -10.30
N LEU A 118 -0.12 -14.62 -9.18
CA LEU A 118 -0.41 -15.88 -8.48
C LEU A 118 -1.87 -15.92 -8.03
N ARG A 119 -2.38 -14.84 -7.44
CA ARG A 119 -3.77 -14.76 -6.99
C ARG A 119 -4.78 -14.89 -8.12
N ILE A 120 -4.52 -14.25 -9.27
CA ILE A 120 -5.37 -14.38 -10.47
C ILE A 120 -5.31 -15.81 -10.99
N SER A 121 -4.11 -16.40 -11.04
CA SER A 121 -3.90 -17.77 -11.52
C SER A 121 -4.65 -18.78 -10.67
N ASP A 122 -4.60 -18.66 -9.33
CA ASP A 122 -5.34 -19.53 -8.40
C ASP A 122 -6.84 -19.50 -8.69
N VAL A 123 -7.43 -18.31 -8.81
CA VAL A 123 -8.85 -18.13 -9.11
C VAL A 123 -9.20 -18.77 -10.46
N LEU A 124 -8.40 -18.54 -11.50
CA LEU A 124 -8.64 -19.12 -12.82
C LEU A 124 -8.52 -20.65 -12.83
N MET A 125 -7.60 -21.22 -12.06
CA MET A 125 -7.45 -22.67 -11.94
C MET A 125 -8.62 -23.31 -11.16
N GLU A 126 -9.12 -22.66 -10.11
CA GLU A 126 -10.33 -23.12 -9.41
C GLU A 126 -11.55 -23.23 -10.33
N PHE A 127 -11.68 -22.35 -11.33
CA PHE A 127 -12.74 -22.41 -12.34
C PHE A 127 -12.55 -23.53 -13.37
N LYS A 128 -11.32 -24.00 -13.61
CA LYS A 128 -11.04 -25.08 -14.58
C LYS A 128 -11.19 -26.49 -14.00
N ILE A 129 -11.21 -26.62 -12.68
CA ILE A 129 -11.30 -27.91 -11.97
C ILE A 129 -12.76 -28.25 -11.59
N LYS A 130 -13.71 -27.38 -11.88
CA LYS A 130 -15.16 -27.63 -11.79
C LYS A 130 -15.75 -27.93 -13.16
#